data_AF-A0AA40S5V3-F1
#
_entry.id   AF-A0AA40S5V3-F1
#
_cell.length_a   1.000
_cell.length_b   1.000
_cell.length_c   1.000
_cell.angle_alpha   90.00
_cell.angle_beta   90.00
_cell.angle_gamma   90.00
#
_symmetry.space_group_name_H-M   'P 1'
#
loop_
_entity.id
_entity.type
_entity.pdbx_description
1 polymer ?
#
loop_
_entity_poly.entity_id
_entity_poly.type
_entity_poly.pdbx_seq_one_letter_code
_entity_poly.pdbx_strand_id
1 'polypeptide(L)' 'MELTQAEVIERLKSRVAERVSQQAVAVEAGVSPQHLNDVLHGKRDIGPAMLALLGVQRDVRFVAAEALS' A
#
# COMPACT_ATOMS: atom_id res chain seq x y z
N MET A 1 15.90 -3.23 -2.05
CA MET A 1 15.64 -2.23 -0.99
C MET A 1 14.36 -2.64 -0.30
N GLU A 2 14.39 -2.82 1.00
CA GLU A 2 13.20 -3.12 1.80
C GLU A 2 12.53 -1.81 2.22
N LEU A 3 11.20 -1.80 2.28
CA LEU A 3 10.41 -0.65 2.71
C LEU A 3 9.49 -1.07 3.85
N THR A 4 9.43 -0.24 4.88
CA THR A 4 8.43 -0.34 5.93
C THR A 4 7.05 0.09 5.42
N GLN A 5 5.98 -0.36 6.09
CA GLN A 5 4.62 0.07 5.75
C GLN A 5 4.45 1.59 5.84
N ALA A 6 5.11 2.24 6.82
CA ALA A 6 5.08 3.69 6.97
C ALA A 6 5.71 4.40 5.77
N GLU A 7 6.85 3.94 5.27
CA GLU A 7 7.49 4.51 4.08
C GLU A 7 6.63 4.33 2.82
N VAL A 8 5.94 3.19 2.70
CA VAL A 8 5.00 2.97 1.58
C VAL A 8 3.82 3.94 1.67
N ILE A 9 3.27 4.18 2.86
CA ILE A 9 2.19 5.17 3.07
C ILE A 9 2.67 6.58 2.71
N GLU A 10 3.86 6.99 3.16
CA GLU A 10 4.40 8.31 2.83
C GLU A 10 4.59 8.48 1.32
N ARG A 11 5.07 7.45 0.61
CA ARG A 11 5.14 7.46 -0.86
C ARG A 11 3.76 7.58 -1.52
N LEU A 12 2.73 6.91 -0.98
CA LEU A 12 1.36 7.08 -1.45
C LEU A 12 0.87 8.53 -1.24
N LYS A 13 1.15 9.13 -0.08
CA LYS A 13 0.80 10.54 0.20
C LYS A 13 1.51 11.50 -0.76
N SER A 14 2.80 11.31 -1.00
CA SER A 14 3.56 12.09 -1.99
C SER A 14 2.95 11.95 -3.38
N ARG A 15 2.62 10.73 -3.81
CA ARG A 15 1.96 10.51 -5.11
C ARG A 15 0.61 11.22 -5.21
N VAL A 16 -0.19 11.24 -4.13
CA VAL A 16 -1.45 12.00 -4.07
C VAL A 16 -1.19 13.50 -4.19
N ALA A 17 -0.16 14.03 -3.50
CA ALA A 17 0.20 15.45 -3.56
C ALA A 17 0.75 15.88 -4.93
N GLU A 18 1.44 14.99 -5.65
CA GLU A 18 1.94 15.21 -7.02
C GLU A 18 0.84 15.12 -8.09
N ARG A 19 -0.35 14.65 -7.72
CA ARG A 19 -1.49 14.48 -8.62
C ARG A 19 -2.54 15.53 -8.34
N VAL A 20 -3.43 15.71 -9.32
CA VAL A 20 -4.52 16.69 -9.23
C VAL A 20 -5.47 16.37 -8.07
N SER A 21 -5.68 15.09 -7.75
CA SER A 21 -6.55 14.70 -6.63
C SER A 21 -6.31 13.26 -6.16
N GLN A 22 -6.74 12.99 -4.93
CA GLN A 22 -6.84 11.63 -4.38
C GLN A 22 -7.77 10.73 -5.21
N GLN A 23 -8.81 11.29 -5.85
CA GLN A 23 -9.70 10.54 -6.73
C GLN A 23 -8.96 10.02 -7.97
N ALA A 24 -8.08 10.82 -8.57
CA ALA A 24 -7.28 10.39 -9.72
C ALA A 24 -6.37 9.21 -9.35
N VAL A 25 -5.72 9.26 -8.19
CA VAL A 25 -4.88 8.15 -7.69
C VAL A 25 -5.71 6.90 -7.39
N ALA A 26 -6.90 7.04 -6.82
CA ALA A 26 -7.79 5.91 -6.57
C ALA A 26 -8.23 5.22 -7.87
N VAL A 27 -8.58 6.00 -8.91
CA VAL A 27 -8.92 5.48 -10.23
C VAL A 27 -7.72 4.78 -10.87
N GLU A 28 -6.53 5.36 -10.79
CA GLU A 28 -5.29 4.75 -11.29
C GLU A 28 -5.00 3.40 -10.61
N ALA A 29 -5.21 3.33 -9.29
CA ALA A 29 -5.09 2.11 -8.50
C ALA A 29 -6.23 1.09 -8.73
N GLY A 30 -7.31 1.47 -9.41
CA GLY A 30 -8.52 0.65 -9.52
C GLY A 30 -9.23 0.40 -8.17
N VAL A 31 -9.13 1.33 -7.22
CA VAL A 31 -9.83 1.27 -5.92
C VAL A 31 -10.80 2.45 -5.73
N SER A 32 -11.68 2.37 -4.75
CA SER A 32 -12.52 3.52 -4.38
C SER A 32 -11.71 4.60 -3.65
N PRO A 33 -12.09 5.89 -3.76
CA PRO A 33 -11.44 6.96 -3.00
C PRO A 33 -11.50 6.75 -1.48
N GLN A 34 -12.59 6.15 -0.98
CA GLN A 34 -12.72 5.80 0.43
C GLN A 34 -11.73 4.71 0.85
N HIS A 35 -11.51 3.69 0.02
CA HIS A 35 -10.52 2.66 0.29
C HIS A 35 -9.11 3.27 0.37
N LEU A 36 -8.75 4.11 -0.59
CA LEU A 36 -7.48 4.84 -0.56
C LEU A 36 -7.37 5.70 0.72
N ASN A 37 -8.44 6.42 1.09
CA ASN A 37 -8.46 7.24 2.30
C ASN A 37 -8.24 6.42 3.58
N ASP A 38 -8.91 5.28 3.71
CA ASP A 38 -8.76 4.38 4.85
C ASP A 38 -7.31 3.87 4.98
N VAL A 39 -6.66 3.56 3.84
CA VAL A 39 -5.25 3.13 3.82
C VAL A 39 -4.31 4.25 4.23
N LEU A 40 -4.49 5.47 3.70
CA LEU A 40 -3.65 6.62 4.05
C LEU A 40 -3.72 6.98 5.56
N HIS A 41 -4.83 6.65 6.22
CA HIS A 41 -5.05 6.85 7.65
C HIS A 41 -4.80 5.59 8.49
N GLY A 42 -4.28 4.51 7.90
CA GLY A 42 -3.95 3.27 8.62
C GLY A 42 -5.16 2.48 9.12
N LYS A 43 -6.38 2.78 8.66
CA LYS A 43 -7.60 2.02 8.98
C LYS A 43 -7.68 0.70 8.22
N ARG A 44 -6.93 0.57 7.12
CA ARG A 44 -6.84 -0.62 6.28
C ARG A 44 -5.40 -0.88 5.87
N ASP A 45 -5.13 -2.15 5.63
CA ASP A 45 -3.87 -2.61 5.06
C ASP A 45 -3.74 -2.21 3.58
N ILE A 46 -2.50 -2.03 3.14
CA ILE A 46 -2.18 -1.66 1.75
C ILE A 46 -2.34 -2.90 0.87
N GLY A 47 -3.34 -2.86 -0.01
CA GLY A 47 -3.58 -3.92 -0.99
C GLY A 47 -2.59 -3.93 -2.17
N PRO A 48 -2.50 -5.05 -2.92
CA PRO A 48 -1.59 -5.21 -4.05
C PRO A 48 -1.72 -4.14 -5.14
N ALA A 49 -2.93 -3.67 -5.42
CA ALA A 49 -3.18 -2.67 -6.46
C ALA A 49 -2.52 -1.32 -6.15
N MET A 50 -2.52 -0.90 -4.89
CA MET A 50 -1.84 0.34 -4.46
C MET A 50 -0.32 0.15 -4.38
N LEU A 51 0.16 -1.05 -4.03
CA LEU A 51 1.59 -1.35 -4.07
C LEU A 51 2.14 -1.30 -5.51
N ALA A 52 1.36 -1.81 -6.47
CA ALA A 52 1.72 -1.79 -7.89
C ALA A 52 1.92 -0.36 -8.42
N LEU A 53 1.15 0.63 -7.96
CA LEU A 53 1.33 2.04 -8.32
C LEU A 53 2.72 2.59 -7.95
N LEU A 54 3.33 2.04 -6.91
CA LEU A 54 4.64 2.45 -6.41
C LEU A 54 5.77 1.56 -6.94
N GLY A 55 5.47 0.56 -7.77
CA GLY A 55 6.44 -0.46 -8.18
C GLY A 55 6.94 -1.31 -7.01
N VAL A 56 6.12 -1.47 -5.97
CA VAL A 56 6.43 -2.25 -4.76
C VAL A 56 5.58 -3.52 -4.76
N GLN A 57 6.07 -4.57 -4.10
CA GLN A 57 5.33 -5.79 -3.84
C GLN A 57 5.49 -6.20 -2.37
N ARG A 58 4.50 -6.91 -1.82
CA ARG A 58 4.55 -7.50 -0.48
C ARG A 58 5.18 -8.90 -0.59
N ASP A 59 6.36 -9.10 0.01
CA ASP A 59 6.99 -10.42 0.15
C ASP A 59 6.60 -11.02 1.51
N VAL A 60 5.94 -12.18 1.50
CA VAL A 60 5.50 -12.89 2.71
C VAL A 60 6.19 -14.24 2.75
N ARG A 61 7.03 -14.46 3.76
CA ARG A 61 7.78 -15.71 3.95
C ARG A 61 7.22 -16.48 5.13
N PHE A 62 6.84 -17.73 4.91
CA PHE A 62 6.47 -18.67 5.96
C PHE A 62 7.73 -19.42 6.41
N VAL A 63 7.97 -19.44 7.71
CA VAL A 63 9.06 -20.21 8.33
C VAL A 63 8.48 -21.34 9.16
N ALA A 64 9.23 -22.43 9.33
CA ALA A 64 8.81 -23.52 10.21
C ALA A 64 8.70 -23.00 11.65
N ALA A 65 7.60 -23.34 12.33
CA ALA A 65 7.57 -23.28 13.78
C ALA A 65 8.42 -24.46 14.27
N GLU A 66 9.56 -24.19 14.91
CA GLU A 66 10.33 -25.25 15.58
C GLU A 66 9.38 -26.01 16.53
N ALA A 67 9.31 -27.35 16.37
CA ALA A 67 8.34 -28.29 16.96
C ALA A 67 7.04 -28.56 16.16
N LEU A 68 7.18 -29.22 15.01
CA LEU A 68 6.29 -30.35 14.67
C LEU A 68 7.06 -31.66 14.91
N SER A 69 7.47 -31.89 16.15
CA SER A 69 8.02 -33.16 16.65
C SER A 69 7.81 -33.25 18.15
#